data_AF-A0A496PZS1-F1
#
_entry.id   AF-A0A496PZS1-F1
#
_cell.length_a   1.000
_cell.length_b   1.000
_cell.length_c   1.000
_cell.angle_alpha   90.00
_cell.angle_beta   90.00
_cell.angle_gamma   90.00
#
_symmetry.space_group_name_H-M   'P 1'
#
loop_
_entity.id
_entity.type
_entity.pdbx_description
1 polymer ?
#
loop_
_entity_poly.entity_id
_entity_poly.type
_entity_poly.pdbx_seq_one_letter_code
_entity_poly.pdbx_strand_id
1 'polypeptide(L)'
;MNRNPFALSIVLIGLMTGMLHGSESWIEDSFSDFADGAFSDAGANLYVSAAGRIQTINRWDYNGDGFIDILCPNSHPLLEMLDMSIYWGNGRDFSIERHSYVPADGPMKVEPGDFNLDGKTDLAVANFSNGTWTSMDSAIYWGNPGSNSDIEPGLWSSHPFQGRTSLPSQNAQGITSADLNQDGFPDIIFAMSAGFWEYRGTTGESPSRIYWNRDGEFSASDFTELATRGATDVDAADVNQDGWIDLAFSNGDGNESFIFLGGSDGYTSQNRISLPTNSPHAVTLADINNDLTVDVVFANQKGATSWAYLNQDGLFNPDDRVAFETTYAKDVVVEDFDRDGFADVFFTNHMYSYSGEAR
;
A
#
# COMPACT_ATOMS: atom_id res chain seq x y z
N MET A 1 8.87 9.23 -91.96
CA MET A 1 8.54 7.85 -91.54
C MET A 1 9.43 7.49 -90.36
N ASN A 2 8.89 6.73 -89.40
CA ASN A 2 9.51 6.46 -88.09
C ASN A 2 10.79 5.62 -88.16
N ARG A 3 11.69 5.80 -87.18
CA ARG A 3 11.93 4.80 -86.10
C ARG A 3 12.89 5.34 -85.02
N ASN A 4 12.56 5.07 -83.76
CA ASN A 4 13.45 5.28 -82.61
C ASN A 4 14.66 4.34 -82.66
N PRO A 5 15.83 4.75 -82.15
CA PRO A 5 16.83 3.84 -81.61
C PRO A 5 16.59 3.60 -80.11
N PHE A 6 16.40 2.34 -79.70
CA PHE A 6 16.55 1.95 -78.30
C PHE A 6 18.04 1.80 -78.00
N ALA A 7 18.54 2.51 -76.98
CA ALA A 7 19.89 2.31 -76.45
C ALA A 7 19.86 1.30 -75.29
N LEU A 8 20.78 0.34 -75.31
CA LEU A 8 20.90 -0.73 -74.33
C LEU A 8 21.81 -0.27 -73.17
N SER A 9 21.23 0.14 -72.04
CA SER A 9 22.00 0.54 -70.86
C SER A 9 22.40 -0.66 -70.01
N ILE A 10 23.70 -0.83 -69.81
CA ILE A 10 24.29 -1.84 -68.92
C ILE A 10 24.01 -1.43 -67.46
N VAL A 11 23.39 -2.30 -66.68
CA VAL A 11 23.17 -2.09 -65.24
C VAL A 11 24.48 -2.38 -64.49
N LEU A 12 25.06 -1.34 -63.91
CA LEU A 12 26.21 -1.47 -63.02
C LEU A 12 25.70 -1.88 -61.63
N ILE A 13 26.11 -3.05 -61.13
CA ILE A 13 25.76 -3.50 -59.77
C ILE A 13 26.59 -2.69 -58.77
N GLY A 14 25.97 -1.70 -58.13
CA GLY A 14 26.56 -1.01 -56.99
C GLY A 14 26.50 -1.88 -55.74
N LEU A 15 27.65 -2.17 -55.13
CA LEU A 15 27.66 -2.69 -53.76
C LEU A 15 27.15 -1.61 -52.81
N MET A 16 25.93 -1.77 -52.30
CA MET A 16 25.56 -1.13 -51.04
C MET A 16 26.25 -1.91 -49.91
N THR A 17 27.35 -1.35 -49.39
CA THR A 17 27.81 -1.69 -48.05
C THR A 17 26.79 -1.14 -47.05
N GLY A 18 25.82 -1.96 -46.67
CA GLY A 18 24.96 -1.63 -45.54
C GLY A 18 25.83 -1.47 -44.29
N MET A 19 25.75 -0.30 -43.66
CA MET A 19 26.29 -0.16 -42.31
C MET A 19 25.41 -1.00 -41.39
N LEU A 20 25.90 -2.19 -41.02
CA LEU A 20 25.48 -2.82 -39.78
C LEU A 20 25.81 -1.81 -38.68
N HIS A 21 24.78 -1.17 -38.13
CA HIS A 21 24.92 -0.48 -36.87
C HIS A 21 25.39 -1.55 -35.88
N GLY A 22 26.51 -1.29 -35.20
CA GLY A 22 26.90 -2.15 -34.09
C GLY A 22 25.74 -2.19 -33.12
N SER A 23 25.40 -3.36 -32.58
CA SER A 23 24.46 -3.42 -31.47
C SER A 23 25.07 -2.61 -30.33
N GLU A 24 24.44 -1.49 -29.98
CA GLU A 24 24.73 -0.79 -28.73
C GLU A 24 24.38 -1.77 -27.62
N SER A 25 25.42 -2.38 -27.03
CA SER A 25 25.28 -3.15 -25.81
C SER A 25 25.11 -2.15 -24.68
N TRP A 26 23.88 -2.02 -24.20
CA TRP A 26 23.63 -1.46 -22.88
C TRP A 26 24.34 -2.34 -21.84
N ILE A 27 25.13 -1.70 -20.98
CA ILE A 27 25.94 -2.35 -19.93
C ILE A 27 25.75 -1.50 -18.69
N GLU A 28 24.81 -1.90 -17.83
CA GLU A 28 24.70 -1.36 -16.48
C GLU A 28 25.60 -2.22 -15.58
N ASP A 29 26.78 -1.72 -15.21
CA ASP A 29 27.73 -2.46 -14.36
C ASP A 29 28.15 -1.75 -13.06
N SER A 30 27.62 -0.56 -12.78
CA SER A 30 27.72 0.12 -11.48
C SER A 30 26.37 0.54 -10.91
N PHE A 31 26.36 0.84 -9.60
CA PHE A 31 25.19 1.40 -8.90
C PHE A 31 24.74 2.75 -9.47
N SER A 32 25.67 3.55 -10.00
CA SER A 32 25.35 4.86 -10.58
C SER A 32 24.66 4.75 -11.94
N ASP A 33 24.99 3.73 -12.74
CA ASP A 33 24.34 3.45 -14.04
C ASP A 33 23.01 2.69 -13.88
N PHE A 34 22.70 2.24 -12.66
CA PHE A 34 21.36 1.74 -12.29
C PHE A 34 20.46 2.87 -11.77
N ALA A 35 21.04 3.88 -11.10
CA ALA A 35 20.30 4.94 -10.43
C ALA A 35 19.88 6.11 -11.35
N ASP A 36 20.37 6.18 -12.58
CA ASP A 36 19.92 7.15 -13.60
C ASP A 36 18.89 6.57 -14.58
N GLY A 37 18.56 5.29 -14.45
CA GLY A 37 17.45 4.64 -15.16
C GLY A 37 16.09 5.00 -14.57
N ALA A 38 15.09 5.19 -15.44
CA ALA A 38 13.69 5.31 -15.02
C ALA A 38 13.08 3.91 -14.79
N PHE A 39 12.51 3.68 -13.60
CA PHE A 39 11.84 2.42 -13.31
C PHE A 39 10.62 2.24 -14.22
N SER A 40 10.54 1.06 -14.84
CA SER A 40 9.27 0.50 -15.30
C SER A 40 8.92 -0.68 -14.39
N ASP A 41 7.62 -0.97 -14.27
CA ASP A 41 6.96 -1.96 -13.40
C ASP A 41 7.62 -3.37 -13.34
N ALA A 42 8.50 -3.72 -14.29
CA ALA A 42 9.39 -4.88 -14.16
C ALA A 42 10.36 -4.81 -12.95
N GLY A 43 10.55 -3.62 -12.36
CA GLY A 43 11.39 -3.36 -11.19
C GLY A 43 10.66 -3.29 -9.85
N ALA A 44 9.32 -3.19 -9.81
CA ALA A 44 8.56 -3.10 -8.55
C ALA A 44 8.72 -4.35 -7.66
N ASN A 45 9.10 -5.47 -8.27
CA ASN A 45 9.42 -6.73 -7.61
C ASN A 45 10.93 -7.02 -7.54
N LEU A 46 11.83 -6.04 -7.62
CA LEU A 46 13.29 -6.24 -7.55
C LEU A 46 14.01 -5.13 -6.78
N TYR A 47 14.83 -5.50 -5.79
CA TYR A 47 15.74 -4.58 -5.10
C TYR A 47 17.19 -5.11 -5.07
N VAL A 48 18.14 -4.20 -4.83
CA VAL A 48 19.54 -4.54 -4.58
C VAL A 48 19.83 -4.36 -3.09
N SER A 49 20.06 -5.44 -2.36
CA SER A 49 20.42 -5.34 -0.94
C SER A 49 21.81 -4.72 -0.75
N ALA A 50 22.11 -4.22 0.46
CA ALA A 50 23.43 -3.69 0.84
C ALA A 50 24.60 -4.69 0.62
N ALA A 51 24.30 -5.98 0.44
CA ALA A 51 25.26 -7.02 0.06
C ALA A 51 25.50 -7.15 -1.47
N GLY A 52 24.92 -6.27 -2.29
CA GLY A 52 25.05 -6.26 -3.75
C GLY A 52 24.30 -7.39 -4.46
N ARG A 53 23.18 -7.88 -3.90
CA ARG A 53 22.38 -8.96 -4.49
C ARG A 53 21.06 -8.42 -5.02
N ILE A 54 20.74 -8.79 -6.26
CA ILE A 54 19.38 -8.66 -6.80
C ILE A 54 18.49 -9.66 -6.07
N GLN A 55 17.42 -9.18 -5.46
CA GLN A 55 16.42 -9.96 -4.71
C GLN A 55 15.02 -9.54 -5.14
N THR A 56 14.05 -10.46 -5.10
CA THR A 56 12.67 -10.10 -5.42
C THR A 56 11.95 -9.45 -4.24
N ILE A 57 11.12 -8.45 -4.53
CA ILE A 57 10.10 -7.98 -3.58
C ILE A 57 8.86 -8.84 -3.85
N ASN A 58 8.65 -9.84 -3.02
CA ASN A 58 7.49 -10.73 -3.11
C ASN A 58 6.26 -10.09 -2.42
N ARG A 59 5.89 -8.84 -2.77
CA ARG A 59 4.87 -8.07 -2.03
C ARG A 59 3.53 -8.81 -1.87
N TRP A 60 3.21 -9.67 -2.85
CA TRP A 60 2.01 -10.50 -2.84
C TRP A 60 2.26 -11.98 -3.16
N ASP A 61 3.51 -12.46 -3.22
CA ASP A 61 3.84 -13.90 -3.30
C ASP A 61 4.25 -14.38 -1.92
N TYR A 62 3.26 -14.70 -1.09
CA TYR A 62 3.46 -14.96 0.33
C TYR A 62 4.06 -16.33 0.56
N ASN A 63 3.85 -17.28 -0.37
CA ASN A 63 4.34 -18.64 -0.25
C ASN A 63 5.67 -18.90 -0.99
N GLY A 64 6.15 -17.94 -1.79
CA GLY A 64 7.40 -18.04 -2.54
C GLY A 64 7.32 -18.98 -3.75
N ASP A 65 6.13 -19.26 -4.29
CA ASP A 65 5.96 -20.11 -5.48
C ASP A 65 6.06 -19.34 -6.81
N GLY A 66 6.26 -18.02 -6.75
CA GLY A 66 6.41 -17.13 -7.89
C GLY A 66 5.07 -16.61 -8.43
N PHE A 67 3.98 -16.78 -7.69
CA PHE A 67 2.64 -16.31 -8.07
C PHE A 67 2.04 -15.37 -7.02
N ILE A 68 1.24 -14.42 -7.47
CA ILE A 68 0.49 -13.51 -6.60
C ILE A 68 -0.62 -14.30 -5.90
N ASP A 69 -0.68 -14.21 -4.58
CA ASP A 69 -1.79 -14.64 -3.73
C ASP A 69 -2.66 -13.44 -3.32
N ILE A 70 -3.91 -13.70 -2.92
CA ILE A 70 -4.85 -12.65 -2.46
C ILE A 70 -5.16 -12.86 -0.98
N LEU A 71 -4.94 -11.82 -0.16
CA LEU A 71 -5.46 -11.74 1.21
C LEU A 71 -6.87 -11.15 1.21
N CYS A 72 -7.76 -11.70 2.02
CA CYS A 72 -9.12 -11.19 2.22
C CYS A 72 -9.43 -11.02 3.71
N PRO A 73 -9.27 -9.80 4.27
CA PRO A 73 -9.77 -9.45 5.59
C PRO A 73 -11.29 -9.59 5.64
N ASN A 74 -11.79 -10.53 6.43
CA ASN A 74 -13.22 -10.82 6.57
C ASN A 74 -13.81 -10.12 7.81
N SER A 75 -14.06 -8.82 7.73
CA SER A 75 -14.98 -8.13 8.64
C SER A 75 -16.44 -8.29 8.16
N HIS A 76 -17.42 -7.93 9.00
CA HIS A 76 -18.87 -8.10 8.76
C HIS A 76 -19.35 -9.55 8.58
N PRO A 77 -19.53 -10.27 9.70
CA PRO A 77 -20.92 -10.33 10.18
C PRO A 77 -21.09 -10.20 11.71
N LEU A 78 -22.20 -9.57 12.13
CA LEU A 78 -22.65 -9.46 13.53
C LEU A 78 -22.94 -10.80 14.25
N LEU A 79 -22.76 -11.93 13.56
CA LEU A 79 -23.22 -13.26 13.99
C LEU A 79 -22.16 -14.36 13.79
N GLU A 80 -21.06 -14.09 13.09
CA GLU A 80 -20.02 -15.08 12.80
C GLU A 80 -18.63 -14.43 12.94
N MET A 81 -17.69 -15.15 13.56
CA MET A 81 -16.30 -14.70 13.67
C MET A 81 -15.57 -15.30 12.46
N LEU A 82 -15.46 -14.53 11.37
CA LEU A 82 -14.80 -14.99 10.15
C LEU A 82 -13.31 -14.67 10.19
N ASP A 83 -12.49 -15.73 10.14
CA ASP A 83 -11.05 -15.63 9.95
C ASP A 83 -10.71 -14.99 8.59
N MET A 84 -9.57 -14.31 8.51
CA MET A 84 -9.04 -13.80 7.23
C MET A 84 -8.74 -14.97 6.29
N SER A 85 -8.98 -14.82 4.99
CA SER A 85 -8.66 -15.86 3.99
C SER A 85 -7.43 -15.52 3.17
N ILE A 86 -6.71 -16.53 2.68
CA ILE A 86 -5.65 -16.39 1.67
C ILE A 86 -5.97 -17.29 0.49
N TYR A 87 -6.11 -16.72 -0.71
CA TYR A 87 -6.31 -17.47 -1.95
C TYR A 87 -4.99 -17.57 -2.69
N TRP A 88 -4.44 -18.78 -2.81
CA TRP A 88 -3.10 -18.97 -3.37
C TRP A 88 -3.09 -18.95 -4.90
N GLY A 89 -2.14 -18.20 -5.46
CA GLY A 89 -1.96 -18.02 -6.89
C GLY A 89 -1.46 -19.27 -7.61
N ASN A 90 -1.74 -19.35 -8.91
CA ASN A 90 -1.15 -20.37 -9.80
C ASN A 90 -0.58 -19.78 -11.11
N GLY A 91 -0.49 -18.44 -11.18
CA GLY A 91 -0.06 -17.70 -12.36
C GLY A 91 -1.08 -17.66 -13.52
N ARG A 92 -2.34 -18.06 -13.29
CA ARG A 92 -3.42 -18.10 -14.30
C ARG A 92 -4.77 -17.66 -13.77
N ASP A 93 -5.21 -18.22 -12.65
CA ASP A 93 -6.49 -17.97 -12.00
C ASP A 93 -6.45 -18.23 -10.48
N PHE A 94 -7.51 -17.79 -9.80
CA PHE A 94 -7.76 -18.05 -8.38
C PHE A 94 -8.96 -18.99 -8.24
N SER A 95 -8.95 -19.84 -7.20
CA SER A 95 -10.03 -20.76 -6.90
C SER A 95 -10.40 -20.73 -5.41
N ILE A 96 -11.70 -20.76 -5.12
CA ILE A 96 -12.25 -20.96 -3.77
C ILE A 96 -12.00 -22.38 -3.20
N GLU A 97 -11.34 -23.24 -3.97
CA GLU A 97 -10.84 -24.53 -3.47
C GLU A 97 -9.37 -24.44 -3.00
N ARG A 98 -8.68 -23.31 -3.25
CA ARG A 98 -7.27 -23.06 -2.88
C ARG A 98 -7.14 -21.91 -1.87
N HIS A 99 -7.95 -21.98 -0.81
CA HIS A 99 -7.84 -21.28 0.49
C HIS A 99 -8.22 -22.30 1.61
N SER A 100 -7.77 -22.27 2.87
CA SER A 100 -6.86 -21.42 3.66
C SER A 100 -7.47 -20.24 4.45
N TYR A 101 -7.29 -20.31 5.78
CA TYR A 101 -7.71 -19.30 6.75
C TYR A 101 -6.57 -18.93 7.72
N VAL A 102 -6.52 -17.66 8.11
CA VAL A 102 -5.63 -17.09 9.13
C VAL A 102 -6.48 -16.70 10.34
N PRO A 103 -6.28 -17.32 11.52
CA PRO A 103 -7.08 -17.05 12.72
C PRO A 103 -7.02 -15.58 13.15
N ALA A 104 -8.01 -14.78 12.75
CA ALA A 104 -8.00 -13.33 12.83
C ALA A 104 -9.36 -12.84 13.32
N ASP A 105 -9.36 -12.17 14.47
CA ASP A 105 -10.57 -11.90 15.22
C ASP A 105 -11.07 -10.47 14.91
N GLY A 106 -11.82 -10.34 13.82
CA GLY A 106 -12.33 -9.07 13.31
C GLY A 106 -11.35 -8.23 12.46
N PRO A 107 -10.70 -8.79 11.42
CA PRO A 107 -9.68 -8.11 10.63
C PRO A 107 -10.26 -7.04 9.69
N MET A 108 -9.62 -5.86 9.65
CA MET A 108 -9.99 -4.72 8.80
C MET A 108 -9.04 -4.55 7.60
N LYS A 109 -7.74 -4.49 7.87
CA LYS A 109 -6.66 -4.28 6.88
C LYS A 109 -5.47 -5.16 7.29
N VAL A 110 -4.61 -5.50 6.34
CA VAL A 110 -3.43 -6.33 6.55
C VAL A 110 -2.25 -5.74 5.78
N GLU A 111 -1.09 -5.66 6.44
CA GLU A 111 0.18 -5.25 5.84
C GLU A 111 1.11 -6.47 5.74
N PRO A 112 1.46 -6.88 4.52
CA PRO A 112 2.54 -7.84 4.26
C PRO A 112 3.92 -7.22 4.51
N GLY A 113 4.84 -7.96 5.13
CA GLY A 113 6.22 -7.52 5.26
C GLY A 113 7.14 -8.64 5.75
N ASP A 114 8.45 -8.50 5.58
CA ASP A 114 9.45 -9.32 6.27
C ASP A 114 9.92 -8.52 7.49
N PHE A 115 9.17 -8.59 8.60
CA PHE A 115 9.39 -7.71 9.75
C PHE A 115 10.54 -8.18 10.64
N ASN A 116 10.98 -9.44 10.51
CA ASN A 116 12.13 -9.99 11.25
C ASN A 116 13.39 -10.20 10.39
N LEU A 117 13.31 -9.90 9.09
CA LEU A 117 14.38 -10.06 8.11
C LEU A 117 14.85 -11.53 7.95
N ASP A 118 13.97 -12.52 8.17
CA ASP A 118 14.26 -13.95 7.98
C ASP A 118 14.12 -14.42 6.52
N GLY A 119 13.65 -13.55 5.62
CA GLY A 119 13.46 -13.79 4.20
C GLY A 119 12.08 -14.37 3.83
N LYS A 120 11.10 -14.26 4.72
CA LYS A 120 9.72 -14.75 4.50
C LYS A 120 8.71 -13.66 4.81
N THR A 121 7.56 -13.72 4.14
CA THR A 121 6.48 -12.76 4.35
C THR A 121 5.69 -13.08 5.64
N ASP A 122 5.80 -12.19 6.61
CA ASP A 122 4.92 -12.05 7.76
C ASP A 122 3.63 -11.28 7.38
N LEU A 123 2.60 -11.37 8.23
CA LEU A 123 1.37 -10.60 8.10
C LEU A 123 1.09 -9.80 9.37
N ALA A 124 1.05 -8.46 9.29
CA ALA A 124 0.54 -7.62 10.36
C ALA A 124 -0.94 -7.27 10.08
N VAL A 125 -1.86 -7.67 10.96
CA VAL A 125 -3.31 -7.57 10.74
C VAL A 125 -3.95 -6.61 11.73
N ALA A 126 -4.57 -5.54 11.21
CA ALA A 126 -5.37 -4.59 11.97
C ALA A 126 -6.72 -5.20 12.36
N ASN A 127 -6.95 -5.44 13.66
CA ASN A 127 -8.21 -5.97 14.17
C ASN A 127 -9.08 -4.87 14.81
N PHE A 128 -10.38 -4.91 14.52
CA PHE A 128 -11.36 -3.93 15.01
C PHE A 128 -12.53 -4.58 15.77
N SER A 129 -13.31 -5.45 15.11
CA SER A 129 -14.54 -6.02 15.68
C SER A 129 -14.95 -7.33 15.01
N ASN A 130 -15.35 -8.29 15.84
CA ASN A 130 -15.89 -9.60 15.45
C ASN A 130 -17.42 -9.67 15.58
N GLY A 131 -18.10 -8.51 15.60
CA GLY A 131 -19.54 -8.41 15.78
C GLY A 131 -20.04 -8.59 17.22
N THR A 132 -19.22 -9.15 18.12
CA THR A 132 -19.53 -9.31 19.55
C THR A 132 -18.71 -8.36 20.43
N TRP A 133 -17.45 -8.08 20.05
CA TRP A 133 -16.51 -7.21 20.75
C TRP A 133 -15.95 -6.17 19.76
N THR A 134 -15.68 -4.95 20.23
CA THR A 134 -15.02 -3.88 19.44
C THR A 134 -13.67 -3.45 20.02
N SER A 135 -13.17 -4.18 21.02
CA SER A 135 -11.91 -3.90 21.72
C SER A 135 -11.00 -5.09 21.47
N MET A 136 -10.32 -5.04 20.33
CA MET A 136 -9.61 -6.18 19.76
C MET A 136 -8.16 -5.82 19.49
N ASP A 137 -7.25 -6.70 19.89
CA ASP A 137 -5.82 -6.51 19.66
C ASP A 137 -5.46 -7.00 18.25
N SER A 138 -4.69 -6.19 17.53
CA SER A 138 -4.05 -6.60 16.27
C SER A 138 -3.01 -7.68 16.52
N ALA A 139 -2.52 -8.30 15.45
CA ALA A 139 -1.47 -9.29 15.57
C ALA A 139 -0.54 -9.34 14.36
N ILE A 140 0.72 -9.66 14.63
CA ILE A 140 1.68 -10.14 13.64
C ILE A 140 1.60 -11.67 13.63
N TYR A 141 1.52 -12.24 12.43
CA TYR A 141 1.58 -13.66 12.17
C TYR A 141 2.91 -13.95 11.45
N TRP A 142 3.83 -14.61 12.15
CA TRP A 142 5.21 -14.77 11.70
C TRP A 142 5.32 -15.82 10.59
N GLY A 143 5.83 -15.42 9.44
CA GLY A 143 5.89 -16.17 8.20
C GLY A 143 6.63 -17.49 8.35
N ASN A 144 5.99 -18.56 7.86
CA ASN A 144 6.69 -19.78 7.48
C ASN A 144 5.83 -20.60 6.51
N PRO A 145 5.65 -20.12 5.27
CA PRO A 145 4.98 -20.89 4.25
C PRO A 145 5.73 -22.22 4.09
N GLY A 146 5.09 -23.31 4.51
CA GLY A 146 5.44 -24.61 3.98
C GLY A 146 5.21 -24.60 2.46
N SER A 147 5.79 -25.56 1.74
CA SER A 147 5.38 -25.75 0.36
C SER A 147 3.86 -25.89 0.27
N ASN A 148 3.26 -25.32 -0.78
CA ASN A 148 1.83 -25.36 -1.11
C ASN A 148 1.26 -26.80 -1.31
N SER A 149 2.02 -27.83 -0.96
CA SER A 149 1.75 -29.27 -1.06
C SER A 149 0.68 -29.79 -0.11
N ASP A 150 0.42 -29.06 0.99
CA ASP A 150 -0.38 -29.55 2.11
C ASP A 150 -1.83 -29.01 2.08
N ILE A 151 -2.20 -28.27 1.03
CA ILE A 151 -3.55 -27.73 0.83
C ILE A 151 -4.42 -28.76 0.12
N GLU A 152 -5.06 -29.61 0.91
CA GLU A 152 -6.16 -30.47 0.43
C GLU A 152 -7.42 -29.62 0.19
N PRO A 153 -7.97 -29.60 -1.05
CA PRO A 153 -9.17 -28.83 -1.39
C PRO A 153 -10.37 -29.09 -0.46
N GLY A 154 -10.96 -28.01 0.06
CA GLY A 154 -12.17 -28.07 0.87
C GLY A 154 -11.99 -28.49 2.34
N LEU A 155 -10.76 -28.58 2.84
CA LEU A 155 -10.49 -28.64 4.28
C LEU A 155 -10.32 -27.23 4.89
N TRP A 156 -10.66 -27.11 6.18
CA TRP A 156 -10.31 -25.96 7.01
C TRP A 156 -8.80 -25.96 7.27
N SER A 157 -8.01 -25.58 6.27
CA SER A 157 -6.56 -25.64 6.31
C SER A 157 -6.00 -24.49 7.16
N SER A 158 -5.63 -24.80 8.40
CA SER A 158 -4.91 -23.91 9.32
C SER A 158 -3.52 -23.61 8.76
N HIS A 159 -3.25 -22.35 8.41
CA HIS A 159 -2.04 -21.96 7.68
C HIS A 159 -0.84 -21.54 8.57
N PRO A 160 0.39 -21.55 8.03
CA PRO A 160 1.55 -22.13 8.73
C PRO A 160 2.46 -21.10 9.43
N PHE A 161 1.90 -20.23 10.25
CA PHE A 161 2.71 -19.24 10.96
C PHE A 161 3.58 -19.88 12.05
N GLN A 162 4.85 -19.48 12.14
CA GLN A 162 5.79 -19.91 13.19
C GLN A 162 5.32 -19.50 14.59
N GLY A 163 4.61 -18.37 14.67
CA GLY A 163 4.05 -17.84 15.90
C GLY A 163 3.13 -16.65 15.63
N ARG A 164 2.60 -16.07 16.70
CA ARG A 164 1.76 -14.88 16.66
C ARG A 164 2.17 -13.93 17.79
N THR A 165 2.43 -12.67 17.47
CA THR A 165 2.63 -11.59 18.46
C THR A 165 1.36 -10.74 18.51
N SER A 166 0.81 -10.50 19.70
CA SER A 166 -0.36 -9.65 19.90
C SER A 166 0.06 -8.21 20.16
N LEU A 167 -0.48 -7.26 19.41
CA LEU A 167 -0.21 -5.82 19.54
C LEU A 167 -1.49 -5.12 20.05
N PRO A 168 -1.48 -4.57 21.28
CA PRO A 168 -2.69 -3.97 21.88
C PRO A 168 -3.20 -2.71 21.16
N SER A 169 -3.89 -2.83 20.04
CA SER A 169 -4.31 -1.71 19.19
C SER A 169 -5.84 -1.59 19.08
N GLN A 170 -6.53 -1.67 20.22
CA GLN A 170 -8.00 -1.65 20.28
C GLN A 170 -8.62 -0.62 19.33
N ASN A 171 -9.42 -1.08 18.37
CA ASN A 171 -10.08 -0.28 17.32
C ASN A 171 -9.17 0.21 16.15
N ALA A 172 -8.12 -0.53 15.79
CA ALA A 172 -7.34 -0.28 14.58
C ALA A 172 -8.18 -0.51 13.31
N GLN A 173 -8.16 0.44 12.37
CA GLN A 173 -8.83 0.32 11.07
C GLN A 173 -7.82 0.24 9.91
N GLY A 174 -6.83 1.13 9.93
CA GLY A 174 -5.73 1.15 8.97
C GLY A 174 -4.43 0.64 9.59
N ILE A 175 -3.53 0.22 8.71
CA ILE A 175 -2.17 -0.20 8.99
C ILE A 175 -1.28 0.21 7.80
N THR A 176 -0.03 0.52 8.10
CA THR A 176 1.11 0.58 7.15
C THR A 176 2.40 0.23 7.93
N SER A 177 3.52 0.08 7.23
CA SER A 177 4.83 -0.18 7.84
C SER A 177 5.96 0.52 7.10
N ALA A 178 6.95 1.01 7.84
CA ALA A 178 8.18 1.60 7.31
C ALA A 178 9.26 1.60 8.41
N ASP A 179 10.54 1.64 8.04
CA ASP A 179 11.62 1.92 9.00
C ASP A 179 11.57 3.41 9.38
N LEU A 180 10.96 3.72 10.53
CA LEU A 180 10.70 5.09 10.96
C LEU A 180 11.84 5.68 11.78
N ASN A 181 12.81 4.85 12.19
CA ASN A 181 13.88 5.19 13.11
C ASN A 181 15.30 5.02 12.53
N GLN A 182 15.39 4.44 11.32
CA GLN A 182 16.61 4.15 10.56
C GLN A 182 17.49 3.04 11.18
N ASP A 183 16.90 2.06 11.88
CA ASP A 183 17.63 0.88 12.41
C ASP A 183 17.69 -0.31 11.42
N GLY A 184 16.97 -0.24 10.31
CA GLY A 184 16.90 -1.26 9.26
C GLY A 184 15.75 -2.25 9.42
N PHE A 185 14.94 -2.17 10.48
CA PHE A 185 13.77 -3.02 10.69
C PHE A 185 12.47 -2.20 10.52
N PRO A 186 11.50 -2.64 9.70
CA PRO A 186 10.25 -1.90 9.53
C PRO A 186 9.43 -1.87 10.82
N ASP A 187 9.08 -0.68 11.27
CA ASP A 187 8.11 -0.41 12.33
C ASP A 187 6.67 -0.55 11.79
N ILE A 188 5.68 -0.76 12.69
CA ILE A 188 4.26 -0.93 12.31
C ILE A 188 3.43 0.22 12.84
N ILE A 189 2.62 0.83 11.98
CA ILE A 189 1.78 1.99 12.29
C ILE A 189 0.30 1.60 12.16
N PHE A 190 -0.47 1.74 13.23
CA PHE A 190 -1.93 1.52 13.22
C PHE A 190 -2.69 2.84 13.29
N ALA A 191 -3.56 3.09 12.31
CA ALA A 191 -4.60 4.12 12.37
C ALA A 191 -5.75 3.63 13.28
N MET A 192 -6.00 4.36 14.37
CA MET A 192 -6.95 3.94 15.41
C MET A 192 -8.12 4.92 15.58
N SER A 193 -9.31 4.36 15.81
CA SER A 193 -10.58 5.09 15.86
C SER A 193 -11.36 4.83 17.15
N ALA A 194 -12.20 5.75 17.63
CA ALA A 194 -13.07 5.48 18.80
C ALA A 194 -14.30 4.62 18.46
N GLY A 195 -14.42 4.11 17.23
CA GLY A 195 -15.51 3.24 16.83
C GLY A 195 -15.77 3.21 15.32
N PHE A 196 -16.32 2.10 14.85
CA PHE A 196 -16.78 1.93 13.47
C PHE A 196 -18.01 2.78 13.18
N TRP A 197 -18.23 3.17 11.93
CA TRP A 197 -19.29 4.11 11.53
C TRP A 197 -20.72 3.62 11.84
N GLU A 198 -20.96 2.31 11.99
CA GLU A 198 -22.24 1.76 12.47
C GLU A 198 -22.40 1.80 14.01
N TYR A 199 -21.30 1.87 14.77
CA TYR A 199 -21.27 1.72 16.23
C TYR A 199 -20.66 2.94 16.96
N ARG A 200 -20.62 4.13 16.33
CA ARG A 200 -20.09 5.38 16.94
C ARG A 200 -20.94 5.85 18.13
N GLY A 201 -20.75 5.22 19.28
CA GLY A 201 -21.32 5.62 20.59
C GLY A 201 -20.35 6.40 21.48
N THR A 202 -19.06 6.41 21.14
CA THR A 202 -17.97 6.95 21.96
C THR A 202 -17.28 8.12 21.28
N THR A 203 -17.53 9.34 21.77
CA THR A 203 -16.73 10.52 21.45
C THR A 203 -15.55 10.61 22.42
N GLY A 204 -14.32 10.44 21.93
CA GLY A 204 -13.11 10.50 22.75
C GLY A 204 -11.84 10.60 21.91
N GLU A 205 -10.71 10.90 22.55
CA GLU A 205 -9.41 10.88 21.89
C GLU A 205 -9.10 9.44 21.43
N SER A 206 -8.69 9.30 20.17
CA SER A 206 -8.37 8.03 19.53
C SER A 206 -6.93 8.10 19.01
N PRO A 207 -5.94 7.94 19.89
CA PRO A 207 -4.55 7.98 19.47
C PRO A 207 -4.21 6.76 18.63
N SER A 208 -3.61 7.00 17.46
CA SER A 208 -2.97 5.99 16.63
C SER A 208 -1.64 5.58 17.25
N ARG A 209 -1.10 4.42 16.86
CA ARG A 209 0.10 3.85 17.50
C ARG A 209 1.16 3.47 16.48
N ILE A 210 2.39 3.89 16.74
CA ILE A 210 3.59 3.29 16.17
C ILE A 210 4.03 2.20 17.14
N TYR A 211 4.14 0.96 16.68
CA TYR A 211 4.83 -0.12 17.38
C TYR A 211 6.25 -0.21 16.85
N TRP A 212 7.21 -0.12 17.75
CA TRP A 212 8.62 -0.12 17.38
C TRP A 212 9.13 -1.55 17.24
N ASN A 213 9.79 -1.81 16.12
CA ASN A 213 10.54 -3.03 15.88
C ASN A 213 11.89 -2.94 16.61
N ARG A 214 12.34 -4.03 17.22
CA ARG A 214 13.60 -4.10 17.97
C ARG A 214 14.35 -5.34 17.53
N ASP A 215 15.24 -5.18 16.56
CA ASP A 215 16.04 -6.26 15.97
C ASP A 215 15.19 -7.45 15.46
N GLY A 216 13.99 -7.18 14.94
CA GLY A 216 13.03 -8.17 14.43
C GLY A 216 12.00 -8.66 15.45
N GLU A 217 12.01 -8.13 16.67
CA GLU A 217 11.03 -8.43 17.72
C GLU A 217 10.10 -7.24 18.02
N PHE A 218 8.81 -7.51 18.26
CA PHE A 218 7.85 -6.51 18.74
C PHE A 218 7.37 -6.80 20.16
N SER A 219 7.26 -5.75 20.97
CA SER A 219 6.70 -5.81 22.32
C SER A 219 5.34 -5.12 22.39
N ALA A 220 4.39 -5.75 23.08
CA ALA A 220 3.07 -5.19 23.36
C ALA A 220 3.09 -3.84 24.11
N SER A 221 4.23 -3.46 24.70
CA SER A 221 4.43 -2.20 25.43
C SER A 221 5.45 -1.24 24.81
N ASP A 222 6.08 -1.58 23.69
CA ASP A 222 7.01 -0.67 22.99
C ASP A 222 6.27 0.02 21.83
N PHE A 223 5.49 1.04 22.20
CA PHE A 223 4.74 1.85 21.25
C PHE A 223 4.72 3.33 21.63
N THR A 224 4.54 4.17 20.62
CA THR A 224 4.31 5.61 20.76
C THR A 224 2.91 5.97 20.29
N GLU A 225 2.19 6.77 21.09
CA GLU A 225 0.87 7.27 20.76
C GLU A 225 0.94 8.59 19.99
N LEU A 226 0.25 8.65 18.85
CA LEU A 226 0.08 9.84 18.03
C LEU A 226 -1.30 10.42 18.25
N ALA A 227 -1.39 11.74 18.47
CA ALA A 227 -2.63 12.44 18.82
C ALA A 227 -3.58 12.66 17.61
N THR A 228 -3.95 11.57 16.94
CA THR A 228 -4.93 11.51 15.84
C THR A 228 -6.37 11.67 16.33
N ARG A 229 -7.31 11.83 15.39
CA ARG A 229 -8.74 12.05 15.67
C ARG A 229 -9.61 11.08 14.88
N GLY A 230 -9.81 9.90 15.45
CA GLY A 230 -10.65 8.87 14.84
C GLY A 230 -10.05 8.39 13.52
N ALA A 231 -8.75 8.08 13.49
CA ALA A 231 -8.06 7.76 12.25
C ALA A 231 -8.60 6.46 11.65
N THR A 232 -8.97 6.53 10.37
CA THR A 232 -9.50 5.40 9.59
C THR A 232 -8.42 4.70 8.79
N ASP A 233 -7.42 5.45 8.35
CA ASP A 233 -6.31 4.94 7.53
C ASP A 233 -5.03 5.76 7.75
N VAL A 234 -3.89 5.18 7.35
CA VAL A 234 -2.56 5.78 7.43
C VAL A 234 -1.72 5.37 6.23
N ASP A 235 -0.91 6.31 5.73
CA ASP A 235 0.11 6.07 4.72
C ASP A 235 1.43 6.76 5.11
N ALA A 236 2.55 6.30 4.54
CA ALA A 236 3.90 6.62 4.99
C ALA A 236 4.85 6.91 3.82
N ALA A 237 5.42 8.11 3.77
CA ALA A 237 6.45 8.53 2.82
C ALA A 237 7.24 9.74 3.35
N ASP A 238 8.45 9.96 2.87
CA ASP A 238 9.19 11.21 3.11
C ASP A 238 8.54 12.33 2.26
N VAL A 239 7.69 13.18 2.86
CA VAL A 239 6.96 14.23 2.12
C VAL A 239 7.70 15.55 2.10
N ASN A 240 8.78 15.71 2.87
CA ASN A 240 9.55 16.95 2.94
C ASN A 240 10.98 16.83 2.36
N GLN A 241 11.37 15.62 1.95
CA GLN A 241 12.68 15.22 1.42
C GLN A 241 13.85 15.41 2.42
N ASP A 242 13.60 15.27 3.72
CA ASP A 242 14.61 15.36 4.78
C ASP A 242 15.28 14.01 5.14
N GLY A 243 14.80 12.91 4.54
CA GLY A 243 15.30 11.55 4.73
C GLY A 243 14.62 10.77 5.85
N TRP A 244 13.67 11.36 6.58
CA TRP A 244 12.81 10.66 7.52
C TRP A 244 11.45 10.39 6.89
N ILE A 245 10.83 9.27 7.27
CA ILE A 245 9.48 8.95 6.83
C ILE A 245 8.49 9.84 7.60
N ASP A 246 7.52 10.41 6.89
CA ASP A 246 6.39 11.13 7.46
C ASP A 246 5.12 10.26 7.42
N LEU A 247 4.15 10.53 8.31
CA LEU A 247 2.95 9.71 8.48
C LEU A 247 1.68 10.53 8.27
N ALA A 248 0.97 10.27 7.17
CA ALA A 248 -0.31 10.92 6.86
C ALA A 248 -1.50 10.07 7.37
N PHE A 249 -2.41 10.68 8.14
CA PHE A 249 -3.58 10.01 8.73
C PHE A 249 -4.89 10.61 8.28
N SER A 250 -5.81 9.78 7.77
CA SER A 250 -7.19 10.18 7.51
C SER A 250 -8.01 10.24 8.82
N ASN A 251 -8.15 11.43 9.40
CA ASN A 251 -8.89 11.62 10.65
C ASN A 251 -10.42 11.63 10.41
N GLY A 252 -11.07 10.48 10.52
CA GLY A 252 -12.50 10.31 10.29
C GLY A 252 -13.44 10.99 11.29
N ASP A 253 -12.92 11.47 12.43
CA ASP A 253 -13.65 12.25 13.44
C ASP A 253 -13.25 13.75 13.44
N GLY A 254 -13.33 14.38 12.26
CA GLY A 254 -13.08 15.81 12.12
C GLY A 254 -13.26 16.37 10.71
N ASN A 255 -12.81 17.62 10.57
CA ASN A 255 -12.70 18.34 9.30
C ASN A 255 -11.22 18.64 8.95
N GLU A 256 -10.28 17.93 9.55
CA GLU A 256 -8.83 18.11 9.39
C GLU A 256 -8.12 16.77 9.50
N SER A 257 -7.23 16.47 8.56
CA SER A 257 -6.29 15.33 8.60
C SER A 257 -4.88 15.80 8.92
N PHE A 258 -4.08 14.93 9.50
CA PHE A 258 -2.75 15.29 9.98
C PHE A 258 -1.67 14.52 9.24
N ILE A 259 -0.57 15.21 8.90
CA ILE A 259 0.70 14.58 8.53
C ILE A 259 1.65 14.82 9.70
N PHE A 260 2.04 13.78 10.41
CA PHE A 260 3.08 13.86 11.45
C PHE A 260 4.43 13.77 10.77
N LEU A 261 5.26 14.79 10.95
CA LEU A 261 6.57 14.82 10.34
C LEU A 261 7.58 14.04 11.19
N GLY A 262 8.41 13.25 10.52
CA GLY A 262 9.49 12.46 11.11
C GLY A 262 10.65 13.32 11.64
N GLY A 263 11.75 12.65 11.98
CA GLY A 263 12.97 13.31 12.43
C GLY A 263 13.65 12.61 13.61
N SER A 264 14.86 13.07 13.95
CA SER A 264 15.69 12.50 15.02
C SER A 264 15.08 12.59 16.43
N ASP A 265 14.12 13.50 16.64
CA ASP A 265 13.37 13.65 17.89
C ASP A 265 12.10 12.77 17.94
N GLY A 266 11.83 12.03 16.86
CA GLY A 266 10.63 11.22 16.65
C GLY A 266 9.36 12.04 16.40
N TYR A 267 8.23 11.35 16.34
CA TYR A 267 6.93 11.93 16.02
C TYR A 267 6.31 12.64 17.22
N THR A 268 5.88 13.89 17.02
CA THR A 268 5.25 14.68 18.08
C THR A 268 3.99 15.39 17.59
N SER A 269 3.08 15.71 18.50
CA SER A 269 1.89 16.52 18.17
C SER A 269 2.23 17.94 17.69
N GLN A 270 3.45 18.41 17.96
CA GLN A 270 3.95 19.74 17.63
C GLN A 270 4.55 19.78 16.21
N ASN A 271 5.17 18.69 15.77
CA ASN A 271 5.74 18.55 14.42
C ASN A 271 4.72 17.89 13.48
N ARG A 272 3.66 18.62 13.11
CA ARG A 272 2.64 18.11 12.19
C ARG A 272 2.01 19.19 11.31
N ILE A 273 1.62 18.79 10.10
CA ILE A 273 0.81 19.59 9.16
C ILE A 273 -0.67 19.25 9.39
N SER A 274 -1.57 20.23 9.25
CA SER A 274 -3.03 20.06 9.35
C SER A 274 -3.68 20.47 8.03
N LEU A 275 -4.36 19.54 7.37
CA LEU A 275 -4.98 19.75 6.06
C LEU A 275 -6.51 19.63 6.16
N PRO A 276 -7.30 20.55 5.59
CA PRO A 276 -8.76 20.47 5.64
C PRO A 276 -9.29 19.20 4.95
N THR A 277 -10.13 18.43 5.64
CA THR A 277 -10.82 17.27 5.06
C THR A 277 -12.28 17.26 5.49
N ASN A 278 -13.07 16.27 5.06
CA ASN A 278 -14.48 16.16 5.47
C ASN A 278 -14.80 14.72 5.84
N SER A 279 -14.50 14.34 7.09
CA SER A 279 -14.66 12.97 7.59
C SER A 279 -14.06 11.93 6.62
N PRO A 280 -12.76 12.03 6.25
CA PRO A 280 -12.13 11.14 5.29
C PRO A 280 -12.05 9.71 5.80
N HIS A 281 -11.82 8.79 4.87
CA HIS A 281 -11.81 7.35 5.13
C HIS A 281 -10.51 6.65 4.73
N ALA A 282 -9.83 7.17 3.70
CA ALA A 282 -8.53 6.68 3.23
C ALA A 282 -7.61 7.85 2.88
N VAL A 283 -6.31 7.57 2.84
CA VAL A 283 -5.26 8.51 2.44
C VAL A 283 -4.20 7.78 1.61
N THR A 284 -3.67 8.45 0.59
CA THR A 284 -2.55 7.95 -0.22
C THR A 284 -1.52 9.06 -0.42
N LEU A 285 -0.25 8.71 -0.35
CA LEU A 285 0.91 9.54 -0.63
C LEU A 285 1.52 9.12 -1.97
N ALA A 286 1.57 10.04 -2.93
CA ALA A 286 2.10 9.80 -4.27
C ALA A 286 2.40 11.13 -4.96
N ASP A 287 3.35 11.18 -5.88
CA ASP A 287 3.46 12.28 -6.85
C ASP A 287 2.27 12.17 -7.82
N ILE A 288 1.32 13.12 -7.78
CA ILE A 288 0.14 13.11 -8.66
C ILE A 288 0.25 14.07 -9.84
N ASN A 289 1.33 14.84 -9.91
CA ASN A 289 1.46 15.96 -10.83
C ASN A 289 2.75 15.87 -11.70
N ASN A 290 3.61 14.89 -11.41
CA ASN A 290 4.92 14.60 -11.98
C ASN A 290 5.98 15.71 -11.70
N ASP A 291 5.99 16.29 -10.50
CA ASP A 291 7.03 17.25 -10.06
C ASP A 291 8.14 16.64 -9.17
N LEU A 292 8.08 15.34 -8.91
CA LEU A 292 8.98 14.57 -8.04
C LEU A 292 8.86 14.89 -6.54
N THR A 293 7.79 15.58 -6.11
CA THR A 293 7.44 15.73 -4.69
C THR A 293 6.23 14.87 -4.36
N VAL A 294 6.13 14.43 -3.10
CA VAL A 294 5.04 13.54 -2.66
C VAL A 294 3.82 14.37 -2.30
N ASP A 295 2.76 14.30 -3.10
CA ASP A 295 1.46 14.88 -2.81
C ASP A 295 0.65 13.99 -1.86
N VAL A 296 -0.50 14.48 -1.36
CA VAL A 296 -1.40 13.70 -0.50
C VAL A 296 -2.85 13.75 -0.98
N VAL A 297 -3.44 12.57 -1.18
CA VAL A 297 -4.82 12.38 -1.63
C VAL A 297 -5.69 11.85 -0.49
N PHE A 298 -6.82 12.53 -0.21
CA PHE A 298 -7.79 12.12 0.82
C PHE A 298 -9.15 11.75 0.23
N ALA A 299 -9.58 10.51 0.45
CA ALA A 299 -10.93 10.04 0.15
C ALA A 299 -11.93 10.57 1.19
N ASN A 300 -12.71 11.60 0.85
CA ASN A 300 -13.70 12.19 1.76
C ASN A 300 -15.01 11.39 1.78
N GLN A 301 -15.37 10.83 2.94
CA GLN A 301 -16.64 10.13 3.09
C GLN A 301 -17.84 11.09 3.14
N LYS A 302 -17.65 12.37 3.52
CA LYS A 302 -18.74 13.35 3.55
C LYS A 302 -18.59 14.40 2.45
N GLY A 303 -19.73 14.76 1.85
CA GLY A 303 -19.80 15.70 0.74
C GLY A 303 -19.68 15.01 -0.62
N ALA A 304 -19.44 15.81 -1.65
CA ALA A 304 -19.37 15.38 -3.05
C ALA A 304 -17.95 15.52 -3.65
N THR A 305 -16.92 15.67 -2.79
CA THR A 305 -15.58 16.06 -3.24
C THR A 305 -14.47 15.47 -2.37
N SER A 306 -13.58 14.73 -3.00
CA SER A 306 -12.28 14.32 -2.45
C SER A 306 -11.20 15.28 -2.94
N TRP A 307 -10.07 15.35 -2.24
CA TRP A 307 -9.02 16.34 -2.51
C TRP A 307 -7.65 15.68 -2.60
N ALA A 308 -6.83 16.10 -3.57
CA ALA A 308 -5.39 15.97 -3.49
C ALA A 308 -4.79 17.34 -3.16
N TYR A 309 -3.95 17.41 -2.12
CA TYR A 309 -3.18 18.60 -1.78
C TYR A 309 -1.83 18.50 -2.46
N LEU A 310 -1.49 19.52 -3.25
CA LEU A 310 -0.21 19.56 -3.93
C LEU A 310 0.88 20.03 -2.97
N ASN A 311 2.02 19.36 -3.03
CA ASN A 311 3.20 19.67 -2.26
C ASN A 311 4.06 20.69 -3.01
N GLN A 312 4.80 21.51 -2.26
CA GLN A 312 5.79 22.43 -2.81
C GLN A 312 7.00 22.41 -1.88
N ASP A 313 7.92 21.47 -2.12
CA ASP A 313 9.14 21.26 -1.32
C ASP A 313 8.87 21.09 0.20
N GLY A 314 7.93 20.20 0.56
CA GLY A 314 7.52 19.94 1.94
C GLY A 314 6.48 20.93 2.51
N LEU A 315 5.98 21.85 1.70
CA LEU A 315 4.99 22.86 2.09
C LEU A 315 3.64 22.63 1.40
N PHE A 316 2.67 22.07 2.13
CA PHE A 316 1.29 21.99 1.67
C PHE A 316 0.54 23.31 1.91
N ASN A 317 0.06 23.94 0.83
CA ASN A 317 -0.86 25.07 0.90
C ASN A 317 -2.32 24.55 0.86
N PRO A 318 -3.16 24.79 1.89
CA PRO A 318 -4.55 24.33 1.88
C PRO A 318 -5.44 24.86 0.75
N ASP A 319 -5.01 25.90 0.02
CA ASP A 319 -5.70 26.43 -1.15
C ASP A 319 -5.15 25.86 -2.48
N ASP A 320 -3.99 25.19 -2.48
CA ASP A 320 -3.41 24.54 -3.65
C ASP A 320 -3.76 23.04 -3.66
N ARG A 321 -4.91 22.72 -4.25
CA ARG A 321 -5.48 21.37 -4.24
C ARG A 321 -6.35 21.07 -5.46
N VAL A 322 -6.30 19.83 -5.90
CA VAL A 322 -7.13 19.29 -6.99
C VAL A 322 -8.43 18.70 -6.41
N ALA A 323 -9.56 19.04 -7.03
CA ALA A 323 -10.88 18.55 -6.66
C ALA A 323 -11.29 17.32 -7.48
N PHE A 324 -11.71 16.25 -6.81
CA PHE A 324 -12.27 15.06 -7.47
C PHE A 324 -13.75 14.90 -7.08
N GLU A 325 -14.63 14.76 -8.07
CA GLU A 325 -16.05 14.48 -7.81
C GLU A 325 -16.20 13.04 -7.27
N THR A 326 -16.62 12.92 -6.02
CA THR A 326 -16.79 11.62 -5.34
C THR A 326 -18.12 11.58 -4.59
N THR A 327 -18.60 10.41 -4.16
CA THR A 327 -19.84 10.28 -3.40
C THR A 327 -19.69 9.20 -2.34
N TYR A 328 -19.51 9.63 -1.08
CA TYR A 328 -19.12 8.75 0.03
C TYR A 328 -17.87 7.91 -0.30
N ALA A 329 -16.77 8.58 -0.63
CA ALA A 329 -15.51 7.91 -0.92
C ALA A 329 -15.07 7.08 0.29
N LYS A 330 -14.55 5.88 0.02
CA LYS A 330 -14.14 4.90 1.04
C LYS A 330 -12.66 4.53 0.95
N ASP A 331 -12.14 4.49 -0.27
CA ASP A 331 -10.77 4.12 -0.57
C ASP A 331 -10.28 4.93 -1.76
N VAL A 332 -8.96 5.07 -1.88
CA VAL A 332 -8.30 5.72 -3.01
C VAL A 332 -7.01 4.98 -3.36
N VAL A 333 -6.71 4.88 -4.65
CA VAL A 333 -5.43 4.39 -5.16
C VAL A 333 -4.92 5.34 -6.25
N VAL A 334 -3.61 5.52 -6.29
CA VAL A 334 -2.90 6.37 -7.25
C VAL A 334 -1.82 5.53 -7.92
N GLU A 335 -1.89 5.39 -9.25
CA GLU A 335 -0.92 4.62 -10.05
C GLU A 335 -1.08 5.01 -11.53
N ASP A 336 -0.06 4.81 -12.36
CA ASP A 336 -0.15 4.91 -13.83
C ASP A 336 -0.73 3.60 -14.41
N PHE A 337 -2.07 3.48 -14.45
CA PHE A 337 -2.72 2.24 -14.84
C PHE A 337 -2.77 2.03 -16.37
N ASP A 338 -2.80 3.11 -17.15
CA ASP A 338 -2.85 3.03 -18.62
C ASP A 338 -1.47 3.12 -19.31
N ARG A 339 -0.43 3.47 -18.55
CA ARG A 339 1.01 3.52 -18.90
C ARG A 339 1.36 4.66 -19.84
N ASP A 340 0.73 5.82 -19.67
CA ASP A 340 1.06 7.05 -20.40
C ASP A 340 2.13 7.92 -19.71
N GLY A 341 2.52 7.56 -18.47
CA GLY A 341 3.51 8.25 -17.67
C GLY A 341 2.94 9.28 -16.69
N PHE A 342 1.62 9.38 -16.52
CA PHE A 342 0.95 10.21 -15.51
C PHE A 342 0.19 9.34 -14.51
N ALA A 343 0.07 9.82 -13.26
CA ALA A 343 -0.71 9.14 -12.24
C ALA A 343 -2.22 9.26 -12.49
N ASP A 344 -2.92 8.13 -12.61
CA ASP A 344 -4.37 8.08 -12.48
C ASP A 344 -4.77 8.07 -10.99
N VAL A 345 -5.99 8.51 -10.69
CA VAL A 345 -6.57 8.47 -9.34
C VAL A 345 -7.92 7.77 -9.36
N PHE A 346 -8.03 6.63 -8.68
CA PHE A 346 -9.26 5.85 -8.57
C PHE A 346 -9.83 5.90 -7.15
N PHE A 347 -11.12 6.24 -7.02
CA PHE A 347 -11.83 6.25 -5.75
C PHE A 347 -12.91 5.15 -5.71
N THR A 348 -12.98 4.40 -4.60
CA THR A 348 -14.15 3.56 -4.31
C THR A 348 -15.22 4.40 -3.60
N ASN A 349 -16.49 4.20 -3.97
CA ASN A 349 -17.61 5.02 -3.49
C ASN A 349 -18.72 4.14 -2.87
N HIS A 350 -19.19 4.49 -1.67
CA HIS A 350 -20.25 3.75 -0.99
C HIS A 350 -21.64 4.32 -1.31
N MET A 351 -22.29 3.76 -2.34
CA MET A 351 -23.70 4.01 -2.59
C MET A 351 -24.58 3.13 -1.70
N TYR A 352 -25.35 3.75 -0.80
CA TYR A 352 -26.46 3.08 -0.14
C TYR A 352 -27.43 2.55 -1.21
N SER A 353 -27.68 1.24 -1.20
CA SER A 353 -28.70 0.66 -2.05
C SER A 353 -30.06 1.23 -1.65
N TYR A 354 -30.70 1.95 -2.57
CA TYR A 354 -32.12 2.27 -2.42
C TYR A 354 -32.92 0.97 -2.51
N SER A 355 -33.16 0.33 -1.37
CA SER A 355 -34.26 -0.61 -1.22
C SER A 355 -35.55 0.17 -1.45
N GLY A 356 -36.02 0.18 -2.70
CA GLY A 356 -37.15 1.01 -3.11
C GLY A 356 -38.37 0.72 -2.24
N GLU A 357 -39.03 1.78 -1.76
CA GLU A 357 -40.33 1.63 -1.11
C GLU A 357 -41.28 0.91 -2.06
N ALA A 358 -41.84 -0.21 -1.59
CA ALA A 358 -42.88 -0.92 -2.31
C ALA A 358 -44.11 -0.01 -2.45
N ARG A 359 -44.39 0.41 -3.69
CA ARG A 359 -45.59 1.16 -4.08
C ARG A 359 -46.77 0.25 -4.36
#